data_AF-A0A645EYV8-F1
#
_entry.id   AF-A0A645EYV8-F1
#
_cell.length_a   1.000
_cell.length_b   1.000
_cell.length_c   1.000
_cell.angle_alpha   90.00
_cell.angle_beta   90.00
_cell.angle_gamma   90.00
#
_symmetry.space_group_name_H-M   'P 1'
#
loop_
_entity.id
_entity.type
_entity.pdbx_description
1 polymer ?
#
loop_
_entity_poly.entity_id
_entity_poly.type
_entity_poly.pdbx_seq_one_letter_code
_entity_poly.pdbx_strand_id
1 'polypeptide(L)' 'MTPKFGDLKRYCDKNGWVMARNTDHWYYEKVLNDGTLLRTKISHAVSKEIPKNLWDRILRKQLHICEKDFWKGL' A
#
# COMPACT_ATOMS: atom_id res chain seq x y z
N MET A 1 3.39 6.84 -14.05
CA MET A 1 3.61 5.39 -14.08
C MET A 1 2.41 4.75 -13.41
N THR A 2 1.77 3.76 -14.03
CA THR A 2 0.53 3.18 -13.46
C THR A 2 0.90 2.18 -12.37
N PRO A 3 0.52 2.40 -11.11
CA PRO A 3 0.84 1.49 -10.02
C PRO A 3 -0.02 0.24 -10.11
N LYS A 4 0.59 -0.92 -9.90
CA LYS A 4 -0.11 -2.20 -9.83
C LYS A 4 -0.27 -2.64 -8.38
N PHE A 5 -1.21 -3.55 -8.13
CA PHE A 5 -1.34 -4.14 -6.78
C PHE A 5 -0.05 -4.87 -6.35
N GLY A 6 0.71 -5.43 -7.31
CA GLY A 6 2.02 -6.02 -7.03
C GLY A 6 3.05 -5.01 -6.53
N ASP A 7 3.05 -3.78 -7.06
CA ASP A 7 3.94 -2.70 -6.61
C ASP A 7 3.56 -2.28 -5.18
N LEU A 8 2.26 -2.11 -4.91
CA LEU A 8 1.78 -1.78 -3.58
C LEU A 8 2.21 -2.82 -2.54
N LYS A 9 2.15 -4.11 -2.89
CA LYS A 9 2.61 -5.19 -2.01
C LYS A 9 4.11 -5.09 -1.74
N ARG A 10 4.92 -4.95 -2.80
CA ARG A 10 6.39 -4.83 -2.69
C ARG A 10 6.79 -3.63 -1.84
N TYR A 11 6.11 -2.51 -2.01
CA TYR A 11 6.31 -1.33 -1.19
C TYR A 11 6.05 -1.64 0.28
N CYS A 12 4.90 -2.24 0.60
CA CYS A 12 4.58 -2.64 1.98
C CYS A 12 5.64 -3.57 2.57
N ASP A 13 6.03 -4.62 1.83
CA ASP A 13 7.06 -5.58 2.25
C ASP A 13 8.41 -4.89 2.55
N LYS A 14 8.82 -3.91 1.74
CA LYS A 14 10.10 -3.18 1.92
C LYS A 14 10.05 -2.09 3.00
N ASN A 15 8.91 -1.45 3.19
CA ASN A 15 8.78 -0.24 4.01
C ASN A 15 8.34 -0.55 5.45
N GLY A 16 8.57 -1.77 5.93
CA GLY A 16 8.29 -2.17 7.31
C GLY A 16 6.79 -2.26 7.62
N TRP A 17 5.95 -2.57 6.64
CA TRP A 17 4.55 -2.91 6.92
C TRP A 17 4.47 -4.37 7.37
N VAL A 18 3.61 -4.62 8.35
CA VAL A 18 3.36 -5.96 8.88
C VAL A 18 2.08 -6.51 8.25
N MET A 19 2.16 -7.70 7.67
CA MET A 19 0.99 -8.40 7.16
C MET A 19 0.16 -8.93 8.33
N ALA A 20 -0.97 -8.31 8.61
CA ALA A 20 -1.86 -8.72 9.69
C ALA A 20 -2.73 -9.91 9.31
N ARG A 21 -3.21 -9.95 8.06
CA ARG A 21 -4.07 -11.04 7.55
C ARG A 21 -3.82 -11.30 6.08
N ASN A 22 -3.89 -12.57 5.70
CA ASN A 22 -3.89 -13.00 4.31
C ASN A 22 -5.02 -14.01 4.12
N THR A 23 -6.11 -13.56 3.51
CA THR A 23 -7.27 -14.41 3.16
C THR A 23 -7.60 -14.17 1.70
N ASP A 24 -8.74 -13.55 1.40
CA ASP A 24 -9.10 -13.11 0.04
C ASP A 24 -8.28 -11.87 -0.41
N HIS A 25 -7.69 -11.16 0.55
CA HIS A 25 -6.82 -10.01 0.33
C HIS A 25 -5.67 -10.01 1.33
N TRP A 26 -4.58 -9.31 0.99
CA TRP A 26 -3.54 -8.99 1.94
C TRP A 26 -3.90 -7.73 2.71
N TYR A 27 -3.92 -7.84 4.03
CA TYR A 27 -4.10 -6.74 4.95
C TYR A 27 -2.75 -6.42 5.56
N TYR A 28 -2.25 -5.22 5.29
CA TYR A 28 -1.03 -4.71 5.88
C TYR A 28 -1.36 -3.60 6.88
N GLU A 29 -0.60 -3.58 7.96
CA GLU A 29 -0.68 -2.57 9.00
C GLU A 29 0.71 -1.98 9.23
N LYS A 30 0.77 -0.68 9.50
CA LYS A 30 2.00 0.01 9.86
C LYS A 30 1.71 1.01 10.97
N VAL A 31 2.44 0.89 12.07
CA VAL A 31 2.42 1.87 13.14
C VAL A 31 3.45 2.93 12.81
N LEU A 32 3.02 4.18 12.72
CA LEU A 32 3.89 5.32 12.57
C LEU A 32 4.46 5.71 13.95
N ASN A 33 5.56 6.48 13.95
CA ASN A 33 6.26 6.88 15.18
C ASN A 33 5.40 7.77 16.10
N ASP A 34 4.39 8.44 15.55
CA ASP A 34 3.40 9.23 16.28
C ASP A 34 2.30 8.35 16.93
N GLY A 35 2.34 7.03 16.74
CA GLY A 35 1.32 6.09 17.20
C GLY A 35 0.16 5.90 16.22
N THR A 36 0.18 6.56 15.07
CA THR A 36 -0.88 6.40 14.05
C THR A 36 -0.81 5.02 13.42
N LEU A 37 -1.90 4.25 13.51
CA LEU A 37 -2.01 2.95 12.85
C LEU A 37 -2.56 3.13 11.43
N LEU A 38 -1.71 2.92 10.44
CA LEU A 38 -2.09 2.85 9.04
C LEU A 38 -2.48 1.43 8.64
N ARG A 39 -3.48 1.31 7.78
CA ARG A 39 -3.99 0.04 7.27
C ARG A 39 -4.20 0.13 5.77
N THR A 40 -3.70 -0.86 5.04
CA THR A 40 -3.94 -0.98 3.60
C THR A 40 -4.39 -2.38 3.22
N LYS A 41 -5.30 -2.43 2.25
CA LYS A 41 -5.87 -3.66 1.70
C LYS A 41 -5.40 -3.81 0.26
N ILE A 42 -4.71 -4.90 -0.03
CA ILE A 42 -4.14 -5.19 -1.35
C ILE A 42 -4.81 -6.44 -1.92
N SER A 43 -5.30 -6.32 -3.15
CA SER A 43 -5.88 -7.46 -3.87
C SER A 43 -4.78 -8.43 -4.32
N HIS A 44 -5.10 -9.73 -4.34
CA HIS A 44 -4.23 -10.76 -4.91
C HIS A 44 -4.01 -10.61 -6.42
N ALA A 45 -4.80 -9.77 -7.08
CA ALA A 45 -4.64 -9.41 -8.49
C ALA A 45 -3.41 -8.51 -8.74
N VAL A 46 -2.21 -9.01 -8.45
CA VAL A 46 -0.93 -8.27 -8.52
C VAL A 46 -0.64 -7.67 -9.90
N SER A 47 -1.09 -8.32 -10.97
CA SER A 47 -0.93 -7.86 -12.36
C SER A 47 -1.92 -6.76 -12.75
N LYS A 48 -2.96 -6.53 -11.93
CA LYS A 48 -4.00 -5.54 -12.22
C LYS A 48 -3.51 -4.14 -11.84
N GLU A 49 -3.74 -3.21 -12.75
CA GLU A 49 -3.46 -1.81 -12.55
C GLU A 49 -4.48 -1.17 -11.60
N ILE A 50 -3.99 -0.28 -10.74
CA ILE A 50 -4.83 0.49 -9.83
C ILE A 50 -5.29 1.74 -10.57
N PRO A 51 -6.61 1.97 -10.72
CA PRO A 51 -7.12 3.20 -11.33
C PRO A 51 -6.63 4.42 -10.55
N LYS A 52 -6.25 5.49 -11.27
CA LYS A 52 -5.69 6.72 -10.67
C LYS A 52 -6.52 7.27 -9.50
N ASN A 53 -7.85 7.26 -9.62
CA ASN A 53 -8.76 7.73 -8.57
C ASN A 53 -8.69 6.87 -7.31
N LEU A 54 -8.54 5.55 -7.47
CA LEU A 54 -8.37 4.63 -6.35
C LEU A 54 -6.96 4.79 -5.75
N TRP A 55 -5.96 4.97 -6.60
CA TRP A 55 -4.58 5.17 -6.17
C TRP A 55 -4.40 6.42 -5.31
N ASP A 56 -4.95 7.56 -5.73
CA ASP A 56 -4.89 8.80 -4.93
C ASP A 56 -5.57 8.61 -3.56
N ARG A 57 -6.69 7.87 -3.50
CA ARG A 57 -7.34 7.52 -2.24
C ARG A 57 -6.45 6.62 -1.37
N ILE A 58 -5.77 5.63 -1.94
CA ILE A 58 -4.86 4.77 -1.19
C ILE A 58 -3.70 5.60 -0.61
N LEU A 59 -3.07 6.43 -1.44
CA LEU A 59 -1.97 7.31 -1.01
C LEU A 59 -2.39 8.25 0.13
N ARG A 60 -3.51 8.96 -0.03
CA ARG A 60 -3.94 9.97 0.96
C ARG A 60 -4.60 9.40 2.20
N LYS A 61 -5.37 8.31 2.07
CA LYS A 61 -6.21 7.78 3.17
C LYS A 61 -5.63 6.54 3.84
N GLN A 62 -4.77 5.77 3.16
CA GLN A 62 -4.22 4.52 3.70
C GLN A 62 -2.73 4.64 4.01
N LEU A 63 -1.93 5.10 3.05
CA LEU A 63 -0.46 5.18 3.20
C LEU A 63 -0.01 6.50 3.83
N HIS A 64 -0.79 7.58 3.68
CA HIS A 64 -0.45 8.94 4.08
C HIS A 64 0.87 9.45 3.49
N ILE A 65 1.14 9.13 2.22
CA ILE A 65 2.36 9.54 1.50
C ILE A 65 2.03 10.11 0.12
N CYS A 66 3.02 10.73 -0.51
CA CYS A 66 2.93 11.14 -1.91
C CYS A 66 3.37 10.01 -2.86
N GLU A 67 2.93 10.07 -4.11
CA GLU A 67 3.33 9.10 -5.15
C GLU A 67 4.86 9.06 -5.33
N LYS A 68 5.54 10.20 -5.22
CA LYS A 68 7.01 10.26 -5.32
C LYS A 68 7.71 9.44 -4.23
N ASP A 69 7.20 9.48 -3.01
CA ASP A 69 7.78 8.74 -1.88
C ASP A 69 7.49 7.24 -1.99
N PHE A 70 6.32 6.90 -2.53
CA PHE A 70 5.99 5.52 -2.88
C PHE A 70 7.02 4.93 -3.86
N TRP A 71 7.27 5.60 -4.99
CA TRP A 71 8.23 5.11 -5.99
C TRP A 71 9.68 5.11 -5.52
N LYS A 72 10.07 6.00 -4.60
CA LYS A 72 11.39 5.98 -3.97
C LYS A 72 11.60 4.77 -3.06
N GLY A 73 10.53 4.30 -2.41
CA GLY A 73 10.58 3.17 -1.48
C GLY A 73 10.33 1.81 -2.12
N LEU A 74 10.06 1.76 -3.43
CA LEU A 74 9.86 0.53 -4.20
C LEU A 74 11.20 -0.06 -4.66
#